data_AF-A0A1V5Y1N9-F1
#
_entry.id   AF-A0A1V5Y1N9-F1
#
_cell.length_a   1.000
_cell.length_b   1.000
_cell.length_c   1.000
_cell.angle_alpha   90.00
_cell.angle_beta   90.00
_cell.angle_gamma   90.00
#
_symmetry.space_group_name_H-M   'P 1'
#
loop_
_entity.id
_entity.type
_entity.pdbx_description
1 polymer ?
#
loop_
_entity_poly.entity_id
_entity_poly.type
_entity_poly.pdbx_seq_one_letter_code
_entity_poly.pdbx_strand_id
1 'polypeptide(L)'
;MNTLPRKICFHFILFAVGVFSVVARRAQLDEMTLPLLSDGAERVCLSLRVLAERTITAIKENRSIPSECANLSGIGFLEGFVIPDEEEDIILIGQRSKTRPPLRLDDLIVNMRAISQTAYPYCSLDPRNEDTKKLQALFTETRRAESPSDMQSFFERVQETVGPQQVVIGGVPRESRHAHVMIDADYHMKKVSQGRIQLPNVSSYLDRSLDEAKKDIIKNRRVLGSSISMARFWFHLAADSPTFQKDEGTVLLENCDVVVLTEKQAANKSGERRDVGEDDPIAKAFAENLSQELPSLTLIVPIYAELENLFRLRALLLAMNESIHIPSGKFRFATYLKDYVYQDERPMPDSLDGLANSRQWKHSFMEGNIRYELALYPIICGGVGMDMKISEKNFIAPRQTRENTLRKKVMDKRPARNSLSWTLPAAL
;
A
#
# COMPACT_ATOMS: atom_id res chain seq x y z
N MET A 1 40.29 41.06 -41.73
CA MET A 1 38.89 40.99 -41.25
C MET A 1 38.27 39.71 -41.78
N ASN A 2 37.57 38.97 -40.92
CA ASN A 2 36.83 37.71 -41.12
C ASN A 2 37.41 36.51 -40.36
N THR A 3 36.92 36.38 -39.13
CA THR A 3 36.97 35.20 -38.27
C THR A 3 35.74 34.33 -38.50
N LEU A 4 35.94 33.07 -38.90
CA LEU A 4 35.14 31.84 -38.71
C LEU A 4 35.83 30.73 -39.54
N PRO A 5 35.73 29.41 -39.24
CA PRO A 5 34.70 28.77 -38.41
C PRO A 5 35.22 27.68 -37.43
N ARG A 6 34.40 27.31 -36.43
CA ARG A 6 34.28 25.91 -35.98
C ARG A 6 32.89 25.71 -35.35
N LYS A 7 32.04 25.00 -36.10
CA LYS A 7 30.75 24.50 -35.63
C LYS A 7 31.01 23.46 -34.54
N ILE A 8 30.54 23.72 -33.33
CA ILE A 8 30.45 22.71 -32.27
C ILE A 8 29.09 22.04 -32.40
N CYS A 9 29.12 20.74 -32.66
CA CYS A 9 27.95 19.87 -32.71
C CYS A 9 27.50 19.62 -31.26
N PHE A 10 26.33 20.12 -30.87
CA PHE A 10 25.67 19.68 -29.63
C PHE A 10 25.06 18.30 -29.88
N HIS A 11 25.65 17.26 -29.29
CA HIS A 11 24.96 15.98 -29.10
C HIS A 11 23.93 16.16 -27.97
N PHE A 12 22.65 16.21 -28.35
CA PHE A 12 21.56 15.93 -27.44
C PHE A 12 21.64 14.45 -27.05
N ILE A 13 22.14 14.16 -25.86
CA ILE A 13 21.96 12.84 -25.25
C ILE A 13 20.54 12.84 -24.66
N LEU A 14 19.60 12.28 -25.43
CA LEU A 14 18.31 11.86 -24.91
C LEU A 14 18.59 10.80 -23.84
N PHE A 15 18.41 11.15 -22.56
CA PHE A 15 18.22 10.15 -21.53
C PHE A 15 16.88 9.47 -21.82
N ALA A 16 16.95 8.28 -22.42
CA ALA A 16 15.81 7.38 -22.49
C ALA A 16 15.41 7.03 -21.05
N VAL A 17 14.37 7.69 -20.56
CA VAL A 17 13.62 7.26 -19.38
C VAL A 17 13.07 5.89 -19.74
N GLY A 18 13.78 4.85 -19.32
CA GLY A 18 13.32 3.48 -19.42
C GLY A 18 12.07 3.36 -18.57
N VAL A 19 10.91 3.42 -19.22
CA VAL A 19 9.67 2.86 -18.71
C VAL A 19 9.95 1.37 -18.57
N PHE A 20 10.39 0.95 -17.38
CA PHE A 20 10.39 -0.45 -17.00
C PHE A 20 8.94 -0.83 -16.84
N SER A 21 8.33 -1.25 -17.95
CA SER A 21 7.10 -2.02 -17.95
C SER A 21 7.33 -3.16 -16.97
N VAL A 22 6.62 -3.10 -15.84
CA VAL A 22 6.46 -4.24 -14.94
C VAL A 22 6.14 -5.41 -15.85
N VAL A 23 7.04 -6.40 -15.92
CA VAL A 23 6.76 -7.67 -16.57
C VAL A 23 5.79 -8.38 -15.63
N ALA A 24 4.56 -7.88 -15.59
CA ALA A 24 3.41 -8.71 -15.36
C ALA A 24 3.60 -9.90 -16.28
N ARG A 25 3.46 -11.11 -15.74
CA ARG A 25 3.23 -12.27 -16.57
C ARG A 25 2.10 -11.88 -17.53
N ARG A 26 2.45 -11.56 -18.78
CA ARG A 26 1.55 -11.65 -19.93
C ARG A 26 1.26 -13.14 -20.10
N ALA A 27 0.51 -13.69 -19.15
CA ALA A 27 -0.35 -14.79 -19.46
C ALA A 27 -1.28 -14.26 -20.55
N GLN A 28 -1.37 -14.99 -21.65
CA GLN A 28 -2.47 -14.87 -22.59
C GLN A 28 -3.76 -15.09 -21.78
N LEU A 29 -4.34 -14.00 -21.27
CA LEU A 29 -5.67 -13.98 -20.67
C LEU A 29 -6.62 -13.71 -21.84
N ASP A 30 -6.91 -14.78 -22.58
CA ASP A 30 -7.73 -14.79 -23.79
C ASP A 30 -9.24 -14.75 -23.51
N GLU A 31 -9.66 -14.54 -22.27
CA GLU A 31 -11.07 -14.41 -21.88
C GLU A 31 -11.23 -13.30 -20.84
N MET A 32 -12.45 -12.77 -20.71
CA MET A 32 -12.85 -11.85 -19.62
C MET A 32 -12.95 -12.60 -18.27
N THR A 33 -12.03 -13.53 -18.04
CA THR A 33 -11.90 -14.32 -16.82
C THR A 33 -10.81 -13.68 -15.99
N LEU A 34 -11.20 -12.91 -14.98
CA LEU A 34 -10.27 -12.64 -13.88
C LEU A 34 -9.92 -13.99 -13.24
N PRO A 35 -8.64 -14.37 -13.19
CA PRO A 35 -8.26 -15.67 -12.64
C PRO A 35 -8.64 -15.73 -11.17
N LEU A 36 -9.00 -16.92 -10.71
CA LEU A 36 -9.12 -17.15 -9.27
C LEU A 36 -7.75 -16.93 -8.62
N LEU A 37 -7.74 -16.28 -7.46
CA LEU A 37 -6.52 -15.95 -6.72
C LEU A 37 -5.76 -17.20 -6.24
N SER A 38 -6.49 -18.28 -5.99
CA SER A 38 -5.94 -19.51 -5.44
C SER A 38 -6.87 -20.68 -5.74
N ASP A 39 -6.33 -21.89 -5.60
CA ASP A 39 -7.15 -23.10 -5.62
C ASP A 39 -8.21 -23.06 -4.51
N GLY A 40 -9.44 -23.48 -4.85
CA GLY A 40 -10.60 -23.40 -3.95
C GLY A 40 -11.14 -22.00 -3.65
N ALA A 41 -10.69 -20.95 -4.33
CA ALA A 41 -11.34 -19.64 -4.26
C ALA A 41 -12.70 -19.65 -4.99
N GLU A 42 -13.66 -18.89 -4.48
CA GLU A 42 -15.01 -18.80 -5.05
C GLU A 42 -15.34 -17.36 -5.37
N ARG A 43 -15.99 -17.13 -6.52
CA ARG A 43 -16.49 -15.81 -6.87
C ARG A 43 -17.85 -15.58 -6.23
N VAL A 44 -17.97 -14.49 -5.49
CA VAL A 44 -19.14 -14.12 -4.70
C VAL A 44 -19.69 -12.79 -5.22
N CYS A 45 -21.00 -12.76 -5.43
CA CYS A 45 -21.78 -11.55 -5.67
C CYS A 45 -22.43 -11.10 -4.36
N LEU A 46 -22.48 -9.79 -4.12
CA LEU A 46 -23.09 -9.18 -2.94
C LEU A 46 -23.95 -7.98 -3.33
N SER A 47 -25.24 -8.01 -3.00
CA SER A 47 -26.17 -6.89 -3.18
C SER A 47 -25.95 -5.82 -2.11
N LEU A 48 -25.57 -4.61 -2.52
CA LEU A 48 -25.41 -3.48 -1.61
C LEU A 48 -26.74 -2.99 -1.06
N ARG A 49 -27.83 -3.09 -1.82
CA ARG A 49 -29.17 -2.75 -1.33
C ARG A 49 -29.60 -3.67 -0.20
N VAL A 50 -29.52 -4.99 -0.41
CA VAL A 50 -29.92 -5.98 0.62
C VAL A 50 -28.98 -5.91 1.83
N LEU A 51 -27.68 -5.66 1.62
CA LEU A 51 -26.73 -5.41 2.71
C LEU A 51 -27.17 -4.22 3.58
N ALA A 52 -27.52 -3.09 2.96
CA ALA A 52 -28.00 -1.90 3.65
C ALA A 52 -29.33 -2.17 4.39
N GLU A 53 -30.31 -2.79 3.73
CA GLU A 53 -31.60 -3.17 4.34
C GLU A 53 -31.40 -4.02 5.60
N ARG A 54 -30.63 -5.12 5.51
CA ARG A 54 -30.39 -6.03 6.65
C ARG A 54 -29.65 -5.34 7.79
N THR A 55 -28.70 -4.48 7.47
CA THR A 55 -27.92 -3.75 8.49
C THR A 55 -28.77 -2.69 9.18
N ILE A 56 -29.57 -1.93 8.44
CA ILE A 56 -30.51 -0.94 9.01
C ILE A 56 -31.52 -1.63 9.93
N THR A 57 -32.07 -2.77 9.50
CA THR A 57 -32.99 -3.55 10.34
C THR A 57 -32.31 -3.99 11.64
N ALA A 58 -31.09 -4.51 11.57
CA ALA A 58 -30.34 -4.91 12.77
C ALA A 58 -30.13 -3.71 13.72
N ILE A 59 -29.73 -2.55 13.20
CA ILE A 59 -29.53 -1.33 14.00
C ILE A 59 -30.85 -0.87 14.64
N LYS A 60 -31.93 -0.75 13.86
CA LYS A 60 -33.24 -0.28 14.36
C LYS A 60 -33.81 -1.19 15.44
N GLU A 61 -33.56 -2.48 15.34
CA GLU A 61 -34.02 -3.47 16.31
C GLU A 61 -33.01 -3.71 17.45
N ASN A 62 -31.93 -2.94 17.52
CA ASN A 62 -30.86 -3.07 18.51
C ASN A 62 -30.29 -4.51 18.58
N ARG A 63 -30.12 -5.14 17.41
CA ARG A 63 -29.53 -6.48 17.24
C ARG A 63 -28.12 -6.37 16.67
N SER A 64 -27.30 -7.38 16.94
CA SER A 64 -25.98 -7.50 16.31
C SER A 64 -26.12 -7.60 14.79
N ILE A 65 -25.22 -6.92 14.06
CA ILE A 65 -25.16 -7.03 12.60
C ILE A 65 -24.84 -8.49 12.22
N PRO A 66 -25.60 -9.12 11.30
CA PRO A 66 -25.32 -10.48 10.86
C PRO A 66 -23.88 -10.63 10.34
N SER A 67 -23.22 -11.75 10.65
CA SER A 67 -21.82 -11.98 10.29
C SER A 67 -21.55 -11.92 8.79
N GLU A 68 -22.49 -12.39 7.97
CA GLU A 68 -22.45 -12.28 6.51
C GLU A 68 -22.46 -10.81 6.04
N CYS A 69 -23.20 -9.92 6.72
CA CYS A 69 -23.17 -8.49 6.43
C CYS A 69 -21.86 -7.85 6.92
N ALA A 70 -21.44 -8.17 8.15
CA ALA A 70 -20.23 -7.61 8.77
C ALA A 70 -18.93 -7.95 8.00
N ASN A 71 -18.91 -9.07 7.28
CA ASN A 71 -17.76 -9.58 6.53
C ASN A 71 -17.98 -9.57 4.99
N LEU A 72 -18.96 -8.80 4.49
CA LEU A 72 -19.28 -8.70 3.06
C LEU A 72 -19.37 -10.06 2.35
N SER A 73 -20.07 -11.01 2.97
CA SER A 73 -20.23 -12.40 2.54
C SER A 73 -18.92 -13.16 2.25
N GLY A 74 -17.83 -12.74 2.91
CA GLY A 74 -16.52 -13.37 2.80
C GLY A 74 -15.68 -12.89 1.62
N ILE A 75 -16.07 -11.81 0.92
CA ILE A 75 -15.26 -11.24 -0.16
C ILE A 75 -13.94 -10.72 0.43
N GLY A 76 -12.82 -11.38 0.12
CA GLY A 76 -11.46 -11.01 0.53
C GLY A 76 -10.61 -10.43 -0.60
N PHE A 77 -11.20 -10.26 -1.78
CA PHE A 77 -10.59 -9.59 -2.93
C PHE A 77 -11.68 -9.05 -3.85
N LEU A 78 -11.74 -7.73 -4.02
CA LEU A 78 -12.81 -7.07 -4.76
C LEU A 78 -12.47 -6.97 -6.25
N GLU A 79 -13.32 -7.46 -7.14
CA GLU A 79 -13.07 -7.51 -8.60
C GLU A 79 -13.82 -6.43 -9.37
N GLY A 80 -14.98 -5.99 -8.90
CA GLY A 80 -15.80 -5.03 -9.64
C GLY A 80 -17.22 -4.90 -9.12
N PHE A 81 -18.09 -4.36 -9.96
CA PHE A 81 -19.51 -4.29 -9.70
C PHE A 81 -20.36 -4.35 -10.98
N VAL A 82 -21.62 -4.71 -10.78
CA VAL A 82 -22.67 -4.69 -11.80
C VAL A 82 -23.83 -3.82 -11.33
N ILE A 83 -24.40 -3.06 -12.26
CA ILE A 83 -25.62 -2.27 -12.10
C ILE A 83 -26.73 -2.97 -12.88
N PRO A 84 -27.77 -3.55 -12.26
CA PRO A 84 -28.89 -4.16 -12.98
C PRO A 84 -29.72 -3.11 -13.75
N ASP A 85 -30.41 -3.49 -14.84
CA ASP A 85 -31.12 -2.54 -15.74
C ASP A 85 -32.27 -1.81 -15.06
N GLU A 86 -32.98 -2.51 -14.18
CA GLU A 86 -34.25 -2.06 -13.61
C GLU A 86 -34.22 -1.97 -12.07
N GLU A 87 -33.09 -2.25 -11.44
CA GLU A 87 -32.96 -2.25 -9.98
C GLU A 87 -32.12 -1.06 -9.47
N GLU A 88 -32.60 -0.39 -8.42
CA GLU A 88 -31.83 0.54 -7.60
C GLU A 88 -30.83 -0.22 -6.70
N ASP A 89 -30.03 -1.09 -7.29
CA ASP A 89 -29.07 -1.96 -6.60
C ASP A 89 -27.69 -1.89 -7.29
N ILE A 90 -26.64 -2.21 -6.53
CA ILE A 90 -25.31 -2.45 -7.04
C ILE A 90 -24.86 -3.79 -6.50
N ILE A 91 -24.45 -4.66 -7.40
CA ILE A 91 -23.94 -5.98 -7.05
C ILE A 91 -22.42 -5.91 -7.08
N LEU A 92 -21.78 -5.97 -5.91
CA LEU A 92 -20.32 -6.15 -5.84
C LEU A 92 -19.97 -7.56 -6.33
N ILE A 93 -18.85 -7.66 -7.03
CA ILE A 93 -18.26 -8.92 -7.46
C ILE A 93 -16.87 -9.00 -6.84
N GLY A 94 -16.55 -10.14 -6.23
CA GLY A 94 -15.23 -10.39 -5.72
C GLY A 94 -14.99 -11.87 -5.43
N GLN A 95 -13.84 -12.18 -4.87
CA GLN A 95 -13.46 -13.54 -4.53
C GLN A 95 -13.41 -13.72 -3.02
N ARG A 96 -13.89 -14.87 -2.56
CA ARG A 96 -13.63 -15.42 -1.23
C ARG A 96 -12.49 -16.42 -1.35
N SER A 97 -11.46 -16.27 -0.53
CA SER A 97 -10.36 -17.22 -0.41
C SER A 97 -10.00 -17.45 1.05
N LYS A 98 -9.48 -18.65 1.37
CA LYS A 98 -9.03 -19.00 2.72
C LYS A 98 -7.74 -18.28 3.12
N THR A 99 -6.96 -17.80 2.15
CA THR A 99 -5.66 -17.15 2.39
C THR A 99 -5.77 -15.65 2.61
N ARG A 100 -6.94 -15.05 2.36
CA ARG A 100 -7.16 -13.61 2.46
C ARG A 100 -8.29 -13.29 3.44
N PRO A 101 -8.10 -12.33 4.36
CA PRO A 101 -9.16 -11.90 5.24
C PRO A 101 -10.29 -11.22 4.45
N PRO A 102 -11.54 -11.36 4.88
CA PRO A 102 -12.67 -10.71 4.23
C PRO A 102 -12.62 -9.19 4.46
N LEU A 103 -13.12 -8.44 3.47
CA LEU A 103 -13.49 -7.04 3.65
C LEU A 103 -14.50 -6.91 4.79
N ARG A 104 -14.37 -5.84 5.57
CA ARG A 104 -15.28 -5.53 6.67
C ARG A 104 -16.26 -4.45 6.28
N LEU A 105 -17.47 -4.55 6.82
CA LEU A 105 -18.50 -3.53 6.64
C LEU A 105 -18.02 -2.16 7.11
N ASP A 106 -17.31 -2.10 8.23
CA ASP A 106 -16.71 -0.86 8.73
C ASP A 106 -15.81 -0.19 7.69
N ASP A 107 -14.97 -0.96 6.99
CA ASP A 107 -14.06 -0.44 5.96
C ASP A 107 -14.83 0.09 4.74
N LEU A 108 -15.94 -0.56 4.36
CA LEU A 108 -16.87 -0.09 3.33
C LEU A 108 -17.49 1.25 3.72
N ILE A 109 -18.00 1.37 4.95
CA ILE A 109 -18.65 2.59 5.44
C ILE A 109 -17.66 3.74 5.56
N VAL A 110 -16.45 3.49 6.09
CA VAL A 110 -15.38 4.50 6.16
C VAL A 110 -15.03 5.01 4.76
N ASN A 111 -14.79 4.11 3.80
CA ASN A 111 -14.46 4.54 2.43
C ASN A 111 -15.61 5.29 1.75
N MET A 112 -16.86 4.83 1.90
CA MET A 112 -18.03 5.53 1.37
C MET A 112 -18.13 6.96 1.92
N ARG A 113 -17.93 7.15 3.23
CA ARG A 113 -17.91 8.47 3.88
C ARG A 113 -16.72 9.33 3.43
N ALA A 114 -15.59 8.71 3.09
CA ALA A 114 -14.37 9.41 2.67
C ALA A 114 -14.43 9.94 1.21
N ILE A 115 -15.34 9.44 0.37
CA ILE A 115 -15.48 9.91 -1.02
C ILE A 115 -15.92 11.38 -1.08
N SER A 116 -16.82 11.79 -0.16
CA SER A 116 -17.33 13.16 -0.09
C SER A 116 -16.42 14.12 0.67
N GLN A 117 -15.28 13.65 1.21
CA GLN A 117 -14.34 14.48 1.95
C GLN A 117 -13.30 15.12 1.02
N THR A 118 -12.79 16.28 1.43
CA THR A 118 -11.72 16.98 0.69
C THR A 118 -10.37 16.31 0.83
N ALA A 119 -10.10 15.67 1.97
CA ALA A 119 -8.86 14.95 2.22
C ALA A 119 -9.00 13.46 1.86
N TYR A 120 -8.00 12.91 1.17
CA TYR A 120 -7.88 11.47 0.98
C TYR A 120 -7.45 10.77 2.29
N PRO A 121 -7.74 9.47 2.46
CA PRO A 121 -7.21 8.69 3.58
C PRO A 121 -5.68 8.60 3.54
N TYR A 122 -5.03 8.93 4.65
CA TYR A 122 -3.60 8.75 4.81
C TYR A 122 -3.20 8.48 6.26
N CYS A 123 -2.01 7.90 6.43
CA CYS A 123 -1.35 7.81 7.71
C CYS A 123 0.15 8.10 7.59
N SER A 124 0.78 8.41 8.73
CA SER A 124 2.24 8.52 8.86
C SER A 124 2.70 8.05 10.23
N LEU A 125 3.88 7.45 10.28
CA LEU A 125 4.63 7.18 11.51
C LEU A 125 5.91 8.00 11.53
N ASP A 126 5.88 9.05 12.35
CA ASP A 126 6.85 10.13 12.31
C ASP A 126 7.73 10.18 13.56
N PRO A 127 9.06 10.18 13.46
CA PRO A 127 9.92 10.42 14.61
C PRO A 127 9.68 11.83 15.17
N ARG A 128 9.76 11.97 16.50
CA ARG A 128 9.66 13.27 17.14
C ARG A 128 10.84 14.15 16.73
N ASN A 129 10.59 15.45 16.56
CA ASN A 129 11.64 16.41 16.18
C ASN A 129 12.77 16.45 17.23
N GLU A 130 12.42 16.33 18.53
CA GLU A 130 13.37 16.30 19.63
C GLU A 130 14.33 15.09 19.56
N ASP A 131 13.82 13.91 19.22
CA ASP A 131 14.61 12.69 19.09
C ASP A 131 15.46 12.72 17.83
N THR A 132 14.91 13.23 16.73
CA THR A 132 15.64 13.48 15.48
C THR A 132 16.83 14.42 15.71
N LYS A 133 16.64 15.49 16.50
CA LYS A 133 17.71 16.42 16.86
C LYS A 133 18.79 15.76 17.72
N LYS A 134 18.40 14.96 18.72
CA LYS A 134 19.36 14.22 19.57
C LYS A 134 20.17 13.21 18.74
N LEU A 135 19.53 12.51 17.81
CA LEU A 135 20.20 11.59 16.89
C LEU A 135 21.20 12.32 15.99
N GLN A 136 20.81 13.48 15.44
CA GLN A 136 21.73 14.28 14.62
C GLN A 136 22.97 14.75 15.42
N ALA A 137 22.79 15.13 16.68
CA ALA A 137 23.90 15.45 17.57
C ALA A 137 24.80 14.23 17.81
N LEU A 138 24.20 13.09 18.15
CA LEU A 138 24.89 11.81 18.36
C LEU A 138 25.71 11.37 17.14
N PHE A 139 25.17 11.56 15.92
CA PHE A 139 25.85 11.27 14.66
C PHE A 139 26.97 12.26 14.33
N THR A 140 26.87 13.49 14.81
CA THR A 140 27.93 14.51 14.63
C THR A 140 29.08 14.28 15.62
N GLU A 141 28.77 13.88 16.85
CA GLU A 141 29.74 13.55 17.90
C GLU A 141 30.58 12.31 17.54
N THR A 142 29.96 11.27 16.97
CA THR A 142 30.59 9.95 16.79
C THR A 142 31.44 9.85 15.53
N ARG A 143 32.27 10.86 15.25
CA ARG A 143 33.08 10.88 14.03
C ARG A 143 34.17 9.80 13.95
N ARG A 144 34.46 9.04 15.01
CA ARG A 144 35.39 7.89 15.00
C ARG A 144 35.06 6.91 16.13
N ALA A 145 34.27 5.87 15.86
CA ALA A 145 34.34 4.68 16.70
C ALA A 145 35.66 3.96 16.36
N GLU A 146 36.60 3.90 17.31
CA GLU A 146 37.95 3.38 17.07
C GLU A 146 38.08 1.91 17.50
N SER A 147 37.10 1.41 18.28
CA SER A 147 37.03 0.03 18.73
C SER A 147 35.64 -0.60 18.53
N PRO A 148 35.53 -1.94 18.52
CA PRO A 148 34.24 -2.63 18.54
C PRO A 148 33.34 -2.26 19.72
N SER A 149 33.92 -1.99 20.89
CA SER A 149 33.16 -1.54 22.07
C SER A 149 32.57 -0.14 21.88
N ASP A 150 33.30 0.78 21.23
CA ASP A 150 32.76 2.12 20.94
C ASP A 150 31.60 2.04 19.96
N MET A 151 31.70 1.15 18.96
CA MET A 151 30.61 0.90 18.01
C MET A 151 29.36 0.33 18.71
N GLN A 152 29.55 -0.61 19.63
CA GLN A 152 28.44 -1.19 20.40
C GLN A 152 27.77 -0.15 21.31
N SER A 153 28.55 0.64 22.04
CA SER A 153 28.02 1.70 22.90
C SER A 153 27.29 2.78 22.09
N PHE A 154 27.82 3.16 20.94
CA PHE A 154 27.14 4.08 20.02
C PHE A 154 25.77 3.54 19.58
N PHE A 155 25.68 2.24 19.28
CA PHE A 155 24.42 1.62 18.90
C PHE A 155 23.37 1.63 19.98
N GLU A 156 23.74 1.27 21.21
CA GLU A 156 22.82 1.29 22.34
C GLU A 156 22.27 2.70 22.54
N ARG A 157 23.16 3.71 22.50
CA ARG A 157 22.76 5.13 22.54
C ARG A 157 21.81 5.49 21.40
N VAL A 158 22.07 5.03 20.18
CA VAL A 158 21.18 5.29 19.03
C VAL A 158 19.83 4.63 19.26
N GLN A 159 19.78 3.36 19.65
CA GLN A 159 18.53 2.64 19.90
C GLN A 159 17.67 3.32 20.98
N GLU A 160 18.29 3.79 22.05
CA GLU A 160 17.62 4.57 23.10
C GLU A 160 17.11 5.92 22.59
N THR A 161 17.85 6.56 21.68
CA THR A 161 17.54 7.92 21.21
C THR A 161 16.45 7.95 20.14
N VAL A 162 16.21 6.86 19.39
CA VAL A 162 15.17 6.84 18.33
C VAL A 162 13.79 7.18 18.86
N GLY A 163 13.48 6.76 20.08
CA GLY A 163 12.26 7.12 20.78
C GLY A 163 10.98 6.66 20.08
N PRO A 164 9.80 6.90 20.67
CA PRO A 164 8.52 6.63 20.03
C PRO A 164 8.30 7.53 18.81
N GLN A 165 7.56 7.01 17.83
CA GLN A 165 7.14 7.72 16.63
C GLN A 165 5.65 8.02 16.66
N GLN A 166 5.30 9.27 16.35
CA GLN A 166 3.96 9.80 16.39
C GLN A 166 3.08 9.21 15.30
N VAL A 167 1.86 8.83 15.69
CA VAL A 167 0.83 8.30 14.79
C VAL A 167 -0.01 9.45 14.25
N VAL A 168 0.11 9.71 12.95
CA VAL A 168 -0.68 10.70 12.23
C VAL A 168 -1.70 9.99 11.35
N ILE A 169 -2.97 10.37 11.45
CA ILE A 169 -4.08 9.86 10.63
C ILE A 169 -4.83 11.06 10.03
N GLY A 170 -5.21 10.96 8.77
CA GLY A 170 -6.10 11.92 8.13
C GLY A 170 -7.03 11.30 7.09
N GLY A 171 -8.12 12.00 6.76
CA GLY A 171 -9.14 11.56 5.80
C GLY A 171 -10.10 10.45 6.28
N VAL A 172 -9.83 9.84 7.44
CA VAL A 172 -10.65 8.81 8.08
C VAL A 172 -10.66 8.95 9.61
N PRO A 173 -11.65 8.39 10.33
CA PRO A 173 -11.65 8.43 11.80
C PRO A 173 -10.49 7.64 12.39
N ARG A 174 -9.85 8.21 13.41
CA ARG A 174 -8.63 7.68 14.04
C ARG A 174 -8.85 6.32 14.69
N GLU A 175 -9.97 6.11 15.37
CA GLU A 175 -10.26 4.84 16.04
C GLU A 175 -10.83 3.75 15.12
N SER A 176 -11.08 4.08 13.83
CA SER A 176 -11.64 3.13 12.88
C SER A 176 -10.64 2.02 12.53
N ARG A 177 -11.14 0.81 12.33
CA ARG A 177 -10.35 -0.30 11.79
C ARG A 177 -9.54 0.09 10.54
N HIS A 178 -10.10 0.89 9.65
CA HIS A 178 -9.43 1.38 8.45
C HIS A 178 -8.12 2.12 8.78
N ALA A 179 -8.13 3.00 9.78
CA ALA A 179 -6.93 3.71 10.23
C ALA A 179 -5.89 2.74 10.83
N HIS A 180 -6.33 1.76 11.62
CA HIS A 180 -5.45 0.73 12.19
C HIS A 180 -4.77 -0.09 11.09
N VAL A 181 -5.51 -0.53 10.06
CA VAL A 181 -4.91 -1.28 8.94
C VAL A 181 -3.80 -0.48 8.24
N MET A 182 -4.01 0.82 8.01
CA MET A 182 -2.98 1.67 7.40
C MET A 182 -1.71 1.76 8.26
N ILE A 183 -1.86 2.04 9.56
CA ILE A 183 -0.73 2.16 10.48
C ILE A 183 -0.02 0.83 10.70
N ASP A 184 -0.76 -0.27 10.85
CA ASP A 184 -0.19 -1.59 11.07
C ASP A 184 0.58 -2.07 9.83
N ALA A 185 0.08 -1.79 8.62
CA ALA A 185 0.77 -2.11 7.37
C ALA A 185 2.08 -1.32 7.23
N ASP A 186 2.05 0.00 7.50
CA ASP A 186 3.24 0.84 7.48
C ASP A 186 4.28 0.37 8.52
N TYR A 187 3.83 0.12 9.75
CA TYR A 187 4.72 -0.35 10.81
C TYR A 187 5.32 -1.73 10.50
N HIS A 188 4.55 -2.61 9.86
CA HIS A 188 5.05 -3.89 9.38
C HIS A 188 6.11 -3.71 8.28
N MET A 189 5.86 -2.88 7.26
CA MET A 189 6.83 -2.56 6.22
C MET A 189 8.12 -1.98 6.82
N LYS A 190 8.01 -1.14 7.85
CA LYS A 190 9.16 -0.58 8.55
C LYS A 190 9.99 -1.65 9.28
N LYS A 191 9.35 -2.67 9.86
CA LYS A 191 10.06 -3.83 10.43
C LYS A 191 10.76 -4.64 9.34
N VAL A 192 10.14 -4.79 8.17
CA VAL A 192 10.73 -5.48 7.01
C VAL A 192 11.94 -4.71 6.47
N SER A 193 11.85 -3.40 6.28
CA SER A 193 12.94 -2.58 5.76
C SER A 193 14.17 -2.56 6.69
N GLN A 194 13.95 -2.63 8.01
CA GLN A 194 15.02 -2.78 9.00
C GLN A 194 15.47 -4.24 9.21
N GLY A 195 14.99 -5.21 8.44
CA GLY A 195 15.37 -6.61 8.56
C GLY A 195 14.99 -7.24 9.92
N ARG A 196 13.97 -6.72 10.61
CA ARG A 196 13.38 -7.37 11.80
C ARG A 196 12.38 -8.46 11.42
N ILE A 197 11.76 -8.32 10.25
CA ILE A 197 10.89 -9.32 9.64
C ILE A 197 11.51 -9.69 8.30
N GLN A 198 11.67 -10.98 8.06
CA GLN A 198 12.11 -11.49 6.77
C GLN A 198 10.88 -11.93 5.97
N LEU A 199 10.81 -11.52 4.72
CA LEU A 199 9.78 -11.97 3.78
C LEU A 199 10.45 -12.74 2.64
N PRO A 200 9.77 -13.74 2.06
CA PRO A 200 10.28 -14.44 0.88
C PRO A 200 10.62 -13.45 -0.24
N ASN A 201 11.78 -13.62 -0.87
CA ASN A 201 12.25 -12.83 -2.01
C ASN A 201 12.38 -11.31 -1.77
N VAL A 202 12.24 -10.82 -0.53
CA VAL A 202 12.43 -9.40 -0.20
C VAL A 202 13.69 -9.22 0.62
N SER A 203 14.71 -8.61 0.01
CA SER A 203 15.92 -8.20 0.74
C SER A 203 15.68 -6.85 1.42
N SER A 204 15.86 -6.79 2.74
CA SER A 204 15.63 -5.57 3.52
C SER A 204 16.56 -4.43 3.08
N TYR A 205 16.12 -3.19 3.30
CA TYR A 205 16.95 -2.01 3.07
C TYR A 205 18.25 -2.07 3.88
N LEU A 206 18.17 -2.48 5.15
CA LEU A 206 19.33 -2.67 6.02
C LEU A 206 20.35 -3.68 5.47
N ASP A 207 19.89 -4.85 5.02
CA ASP A 207 20.79 -5.90 4.50
C ASP A 207 21.39 -5.49 3.15
N ARG A 208 20.62 -4.85 2.28
CA ARG A 208 21.11 -4.31 0.99
C ARG A 208 22.21 -3.27 1.19
N SER A 209 22.05 -2.39 2.16
CA SER A 209 23.06 -1.37 2.48
C SER A 209 24.35 -1.98 3.01
N LEU A 210 24.24 -3.00 3.86
CA LEU A 210 25.41 -3.74 4.31
C LEU A 210 26.12 -4.43 3.12
N ASP A 211 25.36 -5.04 2.21
CA ASP A 211 25.93 -5.72 1.05
C ASP A 211 26.63 -4.77 0.08
N GLU A 212 26.11 -3.55 -0.11
CA GLU A 212 26.79 -2.54 -0.91
C GLU A 212 28.09 -2.06 -0.24
N ALA A 213 28.05 -1.81 1.07
CA ALA A 213 29.23 -1.46 1.84
C ALA A 213 30.33 -2.54 1.78
N LYS A 214 29.95 -3.83 1.85
CA LYS A 214 30.89 -4.95 1.67
C LYS A 214 31.63 -4.88 0.33
N LYS A 215 30.91 -4.64 -0.78
CA LYS A 215 31.50 -4.57 -2.13
C LYS A 215 32.52 -3.44 -2.23
N ASP A 216 32.19 -2.27 -1.69
CA ASP A 216 33.08 -1.10 -1.71
C ASP A 216 34.37 -1.34 -0.92
N ILE A 217 34.29 -1.97 0.24
CA ILE A 217 35.46 -2.30 1.05
C ILE A 217 36.38 -3.28 0.34
N ILE A 218 35.81 -4.35 -0.24
CA ILE A 218 36.58 -5.37 -0.94
C ILE A 218 37.25 -4.77 -2.18
N LYS A 219 36.53 -3.94 -2.95
CA LYS A 219 36.99 -3.41 -4.23
C LYS A 219 37.94 -2.22 -4.09
N ASN A 220 37.58 -1.25 -3.26
CA ASN A 220 38.25 0.06 -3.21
C ASN A 220 39.19 0.22 -2.02
N ARG A 221 39.21 -0.75 -1.07
CA ARG A 221 39.85 -0.64 0.25
C ARG A 221 39.49 0.65 1.01
N ARG A 222 38.43 1.35 0.58
CA ARG A 222 37.94 2.60 1.17
C ARG A 222 37.03 2.27 2.34
N VAL A 223 37.23 3.00 3.43
CA VAL A 223 36.33 3.01 4.57
C VAL A 223 35.21 3.99 4.22
N LEU A 224 33.99 3.50 4.09
CA LEU A 224 32.84 4.35 4.37
C LEU A 224 32.68 4.31 5.89
N GLY A 225 32.60 5.47 6.53
CA GLY A 225 32.15 5.52 7.92
C GLY A 225 30.76 4.91 8.02
N SER A 226 30.33 4.49 9.22
CA SER A 226 28.98 4.01 9.50
C SER A 226 27.94 4.77 8.68
N SER A 227 27.32 4.11 7.69
CA SER A 227 26.35 4.76 6.83
C SER A 227 25.06 4.94 7.62
N ILE A 228 24.79 6.18 7.98
CA ILE A 228 23.56 6.58 8.66
C ILE A 228 22.71 7.26 7.60
N SER A 229 21.57 6.66 7.29
CA SER A 229 20.64 7.20 6.31
C SER A 229 19.22 7.21 6.86
N MET A 230 18.45 8.20 6.41
CA MET A 230 17.04 8.36 6.70
C MET A 230 16.29 8.17 5.38
N ALA A 231 15.52 7.09 5.30
CA ALA A 231 14.63 6.83 4.19
C ALA A 231 13.18 6.95 4.66
N ARG A 232 12.33 7.53 3.81
CA ARG A 232 10.89 7.48 3.95
C ARG A 232 10.35 6.43 2.99
N PHE A 233 9.53 5.50 3.46
CA PHE A 233 8.83 4.52 2.62
C PHE A 233 7.32 4.64 2.83
N TRP A 234 6.49 4.62 1.79
CA TRP A 234 5.04 4.62 1.99
C TRP A 234 4.32 3.81 0.93
N PHE A 235 3.18 3.23 1.31
CA PHE A 235 2.29 2.58 0.36
C PHE A 235 1.49 3.61 -0.44
N HIS A 236 1.39 3.39 -1.74
CA HIS A 236 0.61 4.19 -2.67
C HIS A 236 0.15 3.32 -3.85
N LEU A 237 -0.68 3.86 -4.75
CA LEU A 237 -0.90 3.22 -6.06
C LEU A 237 0.23 3.52 -7.03
N ALA A 238 0.51 2.57 -7.92
CA ALA A 238 1.33 2.79 -9.11
C ALA A 238 0.74 3.93 -9.97
N ALA A 239 1.59 4.66 -10.71
CA ALA A 239 1.18 5.86 -11.45
C ALA A 239 0.12 5.59 -12.54
N ASP A 240 0.12 4.39 -13.11
CA ASP A 240 -0.83 3.90 -14.11
C ASP A 240 -1.97 3.06 -13.50
N SER A 241 -2.09 3.04 -12.17
CA SER A 241 -3.17 2.41 -11.42
C SER A 241 -4.11 3.45 -10.78
N PRO A 242 -5.41 3.14 -10.62
CA PRO A 242 -6.09 1.93 -11.08
C PRO A 242 -6.67 2.10 -12.50
N THR A 243 -6.91 0.98 -13.18
CA THR A 243 -7.65 0.92 -14.44
C THR A 243 -8.85 -0.02 -14.35
N PHE A 244 -9.86 0.25 -15.18
CA PHE A 244 -11.12 -0.47 -15.15
C PHE A 244 -11.55 -0.85 -16.56
N GLN A 245 -12.06 -2.07 -16.72
CA GLN A 245 -12.86 -2.41 -17.89
C GLN A 245 -14.30 -1.96 -17.64
N LYS A 246 -14.89 -1.24 -18.60
CA LYS A 246 -16.28 -0.75 -18.54
C LYS A 246 -17.08 -1.29 -19.70
N ASP A 247 -18.21 -1.90 -19.38
CA ASP A 247 -19.22 -2.39 -20.34
C ASP A 247 -20.61 -1.97 -19.84
N GLU A 248 -21.67 -2.22 -20.61
CA GLU A 248 -23.04 -1.85 -20.25
C GLU A 248 -23.44 -2.41 -18.88
N GLY A 249 -23.57 -1.51 -17.90
CA GLY A 249 -23.89 -1.84 -16.52
C GLY A 249 -22.83 -2.65 -15.76
N THR A 250 -21.58 -2.74 -16.25
CA THR A 250 -20.51 -3.50 -15.60
C THR A 250 -19.22 -2.69 -15.51
N VAL A 251 -18.57 -2.70 -14.35
CA VAL A 251 -17.23 -2.16 -14.16
C VAL A 251 -16.37 -3.19 -13.44
N LEU A 252 -15.26 -3.57 -14.04
CA LEU A 252 -14.28 -4.50 -13.48
C LEU A 252 -12.96 -3.78 -13.24
N LEU A 253 -12.38 -3.99 -12.05
CA LEU A 253 -11.06 -3.49 -11.67
C LEU A 253 -10.00 -4.38 -12.34
N GLU A 254 -9.40 -3.88 -13.41
CA GLU A 254 -8.36 -4.58 -14.16
C GLU A 254 -7.06 -4.63 -13.35
N ASN A 255 -6.66 -3.49 -12.79
CA ASN A 255 -5.53 -3.40 -11.87
C ASN A 255 -5.77 -2.35 -10.77
N CYS A 256 -5.08 -2.55 -9.66
CA CYS A 256 -5.08 -1.66 -8.51
C CYS A 256 -3.77 -1.91 -7.76
N ASP A 257 -2.67 -1.58 -8.43
CA ASP A 257 -1.36 -2.03 -8.01
C ASP A 257 -0.86 -1.14 -6.87
N VAL A 258 -0.90 -1.71 -5.66
CA VAL A 258 -0.30 -1.08 -4.48
C VAL A 258 1.22 -1.29 -4.55
N VAL A 259 1.95 -0.18 -4.47
CA VAL A 259 3.41 -0.13 -4.51
C VAL A 259 3.95 0.58 -3.27
N VAL A 260 5.22 0.38 -3.01
CA VAL A 260 6.00 1.14 -2.03
C VAL A 260 6.80 2.19 -2.77
N LEU A 261 6.63 3.44 -2.36
CA LEU A 261 7.43 4.57 -2.82
C LEU A 261 8.50 4.90 -1.78
N THR A 262 9.54 5.62 -2.19
CA THR A 262 10.64 6.02 -1.31
C THR A 262 11.08 7.44 -1.57
N GLU A 263 11.60 8.09 -0.54
CA GLU A 263 12.26 9.40 -0.63
C GLU A 263 13.37 9.53 0.41
N LYS A 264 14.46 10.20 0.04
CA LYS A 264 15.56 10.50 0.94
C LYS A 264 15.22 11.74 1.77
N GLN A 265 15.39 11.66 3.09
CA GLN A 265 15.12 12.77 3.99
C GLN A 265 16.38 13.24 4.70
N ALA A 266 16.42 14.54 5.03
CA ALA A 266 17.39 15.11 5.95
C ALA A 266 16.69 15.97 7.01
N ALA A 267 17.28 16.02 8.20
CA ALA A 267 16.79 16.88 9.27
C ALA A 267 17.57 18.21 9.33
N ASN A 268 16.85 19.31 9.52
CA ASN A 268 17.45 20.61 9.81
C ASN A 268 17.86 20.72 11.30
N LYS A 269 18.42 21.87 11.71
CA LYS A 269 18.88 22.10 13.09
C LYS A 269 17.77 22.03 14.16
N SER A 270 16.50 22.19 13.79
CA SER A 270 15.36 22.04 14.70
C SER A 270 14.84 20.59 14.76
N GLY A 271 15.40 19.67 13.97
CA GLY A 271 14.95 18.29 13.88
C GLY A 271 13.78 18.09 12.91
N GLU A 272 13.34 19.14 12.22
CA GLU A 272 12.33 19.02 11.16
C GLU A 272 12.95 18.33 9.95
N ARG A 273 12.23 17.33 9.43
CA ARG A 273 12.65 16.55 8.27
C ARG A 273 12.16 17.21 6.98
N ARG A 274 12.99 17.18 5.95
CA ARG A 274 12.65 17.60 4.59
C ARG A 274 13.22 16.64 3.57
N ASP A 275 12.53 16.54 2.46
CA ASP A 275 12.98 15.77 1.32
C ASP A 275 14.12 16.52 0.62
N VAL A 276 15.18 15.80 0.27
CA VAL A 276 16.41 16.40 -0.27
C VAL A 276 16.53 16.30 -1.79
N GLY A 277 15.56 15.69 -2.47
CA GLY A 277 15.50 15.56 -3.94
C GLY A 277 16.60 14.70 -4.57
N GLU A 278 17.49 14.11 -3.76
CA GLU A 278 18.51 13.16 -4.18
C GLU A 278 17.99 11.73 -4.03
N ASP A 279 18.17 10.92 -5.07
CA ASP A 279 17.78 9.51 -5.05
C ASP A 279 18.69 8.69 -4.14
N ASP A 280 18.12 7.76 -3.37
CA ASP A 280 18.84 6.67 -2.70
C ASP A 280 18.60 5.37 -3.51
N PRO A 281 19.60 4.89 -4.29
CA PRO A 281 19.44 3.70 -5.12
C PRO A 281 19.12 2.43 -4.33
N ILE A 282 19.59 2.35 -3.08
CA ILE A 282 19.38 1.17 -2.23
C ILE A 282 17.95 1.18 -1.67
N ALA A 283 17.46 2.36 -1.25
CA ALA A 283 16.08 2.54 -0.82
C ALA A 283 15.11 2.28 -2.00
N LYS A 284 15.45 2.78 -3.20
CA LYS A 284 14.70 2.51 -4.43
C LYS A 284 14.64 1.02 -4.73
N ALA A 285 15.77 0.32 -4.67
CA ALA A 285 15.81 -1.12 -4.91
C ALA A 285 15.00 -1.94 -3.88
N PHE A 286 14.95 -1.49 -2.61
CA PHE A 286 14.06 -2.10 -1.62
C PHE A 286 12.58 -1.86 -1.95
N ALA A 287 12.21 -0.61 -2.25
CA ALA A 287 10.84 -0.22 -2.57
C ALA A 287 10.31 -0.94 -3.82
N GLU A 288 11.12 -1.01 -4.88
CA GLU A 288 10.81 -1.75 -6.12
C GLU A 288 10.66 -3.26 -5.85
N ASN A 289 11.59 -3.86 -5.09
CA ASN A 289 11.52 -5.28 -4.75
C ASN A 289 10.28 -5.63 -3.91
N LEU A 290 9.98 -4.84 -2.87
CA LEU A 290 8.77 -5.06 -2.08
C LEU A 290 7.52 -4.86 -2.93
N SER A 291 7.48 -3.85 -3.79
CA SER A 291 6.36 -3.62 -4.73
C SER A 291 6.12 -4.81 -5.66
N GLN A 292 7.19 -5.40 -6.20
CA GLN A 292 7.11 -6.57 -7.08
C GLN A 292 6.59 -7.82 -6.37
N GLU A 293 6.96 -8.00 -5.09
CA GLU A 293 6.56 -9.18 -4.31
C GLU A 293 5.19 -9.02 -3.62
N LEU A 294 4.68 -7.79 -3.47
CA LEU A 294 3.40 -7.51 -2.78
C LEU A 294 2.24 -8.42 -3.21
N PRO A 295 1.98 -8.66 -4.51
CA PRO A 295 0.90 -9.57 -4.94
C PRO A 295 1.01 -10.96 -4.32
N SER A 296 2.21 -11.56 -4.30
CA SER A 296 2.47 -12.85 -3.67
C SER A 296 2.38 -12.78 -2.15
N LEU A 297 2.89 -11.69 -1.56
CA LEU A 297 2.92 -11.49 -0.11
C LEU A 297 1.53 -11.33 0.49
N THR A 298 0.56 -10.77 -0.24
CA THR A 298 -0.83 -10.67 0.23
C THR A 298 -1.47 -12.02 0.56
N LEU A 299 -0.95 -13.12 0.01
CA LEU A 299 -1.44 -14.48 0.30
C LEU A 299 -0.92 -15.04 1.64
N ILE A 300 0.12 -14.44 2.22
CA ILE A 300 0.80 -14.94 3.43
C ILE A 300 0.97 -13.89 4.53
N VAL A 301 0.81 -12.60 4.20
CA VAL A 301 0.85 -11.46 5.12
C VAL A 301 -0.53 -10.80 5.14
N PRO A 302 -1.42 -11.17 6.07
CA PRO A 302 -2.81 -10.70 6.09
C PRO A 302 -2.95 -9.17 6.04
N ILE A 303 -2.07 -8.44 6.74
CA ILE A 303 -2.17 -6.98 6.81
C ILE A 303 -1.95 -6.30 5.45
N TYR A 304 -1.15 -6.89 4.55
CA TYR A 304 -0.98 -6.39 3.19
C TYR A 304 -2.20 -6.68 2.31
N ALA A 305 -2.88 -7.82 2.52
CA ALA A 305 -4.15 -8.10 1.85
C ALA A 305 -5.28 -7.17 2.32
N GLU A 306 -5.32 -6.86 3.63
CA GLU A 306 -6.26 -5.90 4.20
C GLU A 306 -6.02 -4.51 3.61
N LEU A 307 -4.76 -4.06 3.57
CA LEU A 307 -4.40 -2.76 2.97
C LEU A 307 -4.78 -2.71 1.49
N GLU A 308 -4.43 -3.72 0.70
CA GLU A 308 -4.81 -3.81 -0.72
C GLU A 308 -6.33 -3.71 -0.88
N ASN A 309 -7.08 -4.42 -0.04
CA ASN A 309 -8.54 -4.36 -0.05
C ASN A 309 -9.09 -2.96 0.23
N LEU A 310 -8.44 -2.16 1.09
CA LEU A 310 -8.82 -0.75 1.28
C LEU A 310 -8.61 0.07 -0.01
N PHE A 311 -7.47 -0.10 -0.70
CA PHE A 311 -7.20 0.56 -1.97
C PHE A 311 -8.21 0.17 -3.05
N ARG A 312 -8.46 -1.14 -3.23
CA ARG A 312 -9.43 -1.67 -4.20
C ARG A 312 -10.84 -1.16 -3.93
N LEU A 313 -11.21 -1.09 -2.65
CA LEU A 313 -12.52 -0.60 -2.24
C LEU A 313 -12.69 0.89 -2.56
N ARG A 314 -11.70 1.72 -2.22
CA ARG A 314 -11.70 3.14 -2.56
C ARG A 314 -11.77 3.36 -4.07
N ALA A 315 -10.94 2.64 -4.83
CA ALA A 315 -10.89 2.72 -6.28
C ALA A 315 -12.25 2.42 -6.91
N LEU A 316 -12.89 1.33 -6.49
CA LEU A 316 -14.19 0.93 -7.03
C LEU A 316 -15.32 1.88 -6.62
N LEU A 317 -15.32 2.39 -5.39
CA LEU A 317 -16.33 3.36 -4.99
C LEU A 317 -16.18 4.71 -5.71
N LEU A 318 -14.96 5.15 -6.00
CA LEU A 318 -14.71 6.34 -6.84
C LEU A 318 -15.12 6.07 -8.29
N ALA A 319 -14.85 4.89 -8.83
CA ALA A 319 -15.30 4.49 -10.16
C ALA A 319 -16.83 4.36 -10.26
N MET A 320 -17.49 3.91 -9.19
CA MET A 320 -18.95 3.96 -9.05
C MET A 320 -19.41 5.42 -9.13
N ASN A 321 -18.86 6.31 -8.30
CA ASN A 321 -19.26 7.72 -8.28
C ASN A 321 -19.08 8.41 -9.66
N GLU A 322 -18.04 8.05 -10.41
CA GLU A 322 -17.80 8.57 -11.76
C GLU A 322 -18.72 7.93 -12.83
N SER A 323 -18.91 6.61 -12.77
CA SER A 323 -19.66 5.86 -13.80
C SER A 323 -21.17 6.02 -13.67
N ILE A 324 -21.64 6.26 -12.45
CA ILE A 324 -23.05 6.27 -12.10
C ILE A 324 -23.61 7.69 -12.31
N HIS A 325 -24.20 7.92 -13.49
CA HIS A 325 -25.04 9.10 -13.75
C HIS A 325 -26.46 8.93 -13.15
N ILE A 326 -26.61 8.18 -12.06
CA ILE A 326 -27.92 7.96 -11.43
C ILE A 326 -28.44 9.33 -10.95
N PRO A 327 -29.70 9.70 -11.27
CA PRO A 327 -30.34 10.88 -10.73
C PRO A 327 -30.18 10.90 -9.21
N SER A 328 -29.49 11.93 -8.73
CA SER A 328 -29.17 12.19 -7.33
C SER A 328 -30.44 12.08 -6.48
N GLY A 329 -30.63 10.92 -5.86
CA GLY A 329 -31.83 10.62 -5.07
C GLY A 329 -32.22 9.14 -4.97
N LYS A 330 -31.84 8.30 -5.93
CA LYS A 330 -32.23 6.87 -5.93
C LYS A 330 -31.30 5.95 -5.16
N PHE A 331 -30.00 6.26 -5.09
CA PHE A 331 -29.03 5.47 -4.32
C PHE A 331 -29.01 5.93 -2.86
N ARG A 332 -29.94 5.41 -2.03
CA ARG A 332 -30.14 5.87 -0.64
C ARG A 332 -29.15 5.25 0.35
N PHE A 333 -27.85 5.51 0.17
CA PHE A 333 -26.83 5.20 1.20
C PHE A 333 -26.76 6.30 2.26
N ALA A 334 -27.25 7.50 1.99
CA ALA A 334 -27.09 8.64 2.90
C ALA A 334 -27.64 8.38 4.32
N THR A 335 -28.82 7.76 4.43
CA THR A 335 -29.40 7.40 5.74
C THR A 335 -28.63 6.26 6.39
N TYR A 336 -28.33 5.22 5.61
CA TYR A 336 -27.52 4.07 6.04
C TYR A 336 -26.14 4.48 6.59
N LEU A 337 -25.46 5.36 5.87
CA LEU A 337 -24.16 5.92 6.22
C LEU A 337 -24.22 6.90 7.37
N LYS A 338 -25.39 7.47 7.71
CA LYS A 338 -25.52 8.36 8.85
C LYS A 338 -25.71 7.57 10.15
N ASP A 339 -26.54 6.54 10.12
CA ASP A 339 -26.97 5.82 11.32
C ASP A 339 -25.99 4.71 11.72
N TYR A 340 -25.06 4.31 10.84
CA TYR A 340 -24.09 3.26 11.13
C TYR A 340 -23.02 3.70 12.15
N VAL A 341 -22.86 2.92 13.22
CA VAL A 341 -21.75 3.05 14.17
C VAL A 341 -20.76 1.91 13.91
N TYR A 342 -19.47 2.22 13.91
CA TYR A 342 -18.40 1.24 13.71
C TYR A 342 -18.50 0.11 14.74
N GLN A 343 -18.30 -1.13 14.29
CA GLN A 343 -18.39 -2.31 15.14
C GLN A 343 -17.02 -2.67 15.73
N ASP A 344 -15.93 -2.36 15.01
CA ASP A 344 -14.54 -2.53 15.42
C ASP A 344 -13.89 -1.14 15.54
N GLU A 345 -14.26 -0.45 16.61
CA GLU A 345 -13.63 0.80 17.02
C GLU A 345 -12.66 0.52 18.17
N ARG A 346 -11.40 0.89 18.00
CA ARG A 346 -10.34 0.64 18.99
C ARG A 346 -9.52 1.91 19.21
N PRO A 347 -9.20 2.26 20.46
CA PRO A 347 -8.29 3.37 20.75
C PRO A 347 -6.98 3.19 19.99
N MET A 348 -6.56 4.23 19.28
CA MET A 348 -5.27 4.26 18.59
C MET A 348 -4.25 5.02 19.45
N PRO A 349 -3.09 4.42 19.75
CA PRO A 349 -2.07 5.08 20.55
C PRO A 349 -1.52 6.32 19.83
N ASP A 350 -1.11 7.34 20.60
CA ASP A 350 -0.50 8.56 20.05
C ASP A 350 0.87 8.32 19.40
N SER A 351 1.51 7.22 19.76
CA SER A 351 2.78 6.81 19.18
C SER A 351 2.99 5.31 19.23
N LEU A 352 3.84 4.81 18.35
CA LEU A 352 4.37 3.44 18.37
C LEU A 352 5.88 3.47 18.65
N ASP A 353 6.42 2.35 19.12
CA ASP A 353 7.86 2.26 19.36
C ASP A 353 8.66 2.53 18.09
N GLY A 354 9.62 3.45 18.21
CA GLY A 354 10.61 3.63 17.16
C GLY A 354 11.46 2.38 16.98
N LEU A 355 11.94 2.23 15.75
CA LEU A 355 12.68 1.03 15.34
C LEU A 355 14.08 1.46 14.95
N ALA A 356 15.07 0.81 15.55
CA ALA A 356 16.48 1.02 15.26
C ALA A 356 17.20 -0.33 15.16
N ASN A 357 17.55 -0.78 13.96
CA ASN A 357 18.26 -2.05 13.78
C ASN A 357 19.60 -1.86 13.10
N SER A 358 20.53 -2.76 13.41
CA SER A 358 21.87 -2.78 12.85
C SER A 358 22.24 -4.14 12.26
N ARG A 359 23.24 -4.10 11.36
CA ARG A 359 23.95 -5.28 10.88
C ARG A 359 25.43 -5.01 10.89
N GLN A 360 26.18 -5.96 11.44
CA GLN A 360 27.64 -5.89 11.50
C GLN A 360 28.25 -6.96 10.61
N TRP A 361 29.33 -6.60 9.94
CA TRP A 361 30.19 -7.50 9.20
C TRP A 361 31.65 -7.29 9.59
N LYS A 362 32.45 -8.36 9.63
CA LYS A 362 33.86 -8.34 9.98
C LYS A 362 34.67 -9.01 8.87
N HIS A 363 35.75 -8.37 8.43
CA HIS A 363 36.62 -8.88 7.39
C HIS A 363 38.10 -8.61 7.70
N SER A 364 38.94 -9.64 7.59
CA SER A 364 40.40 -9.54 7.73
C SER A 364 41.06 -9.50 6.35
N PHE A 365 41.99 -8.57 6.16
CA PHE A 365 42.83 -8.53 4.96
C PHE A 365 44.07 -9.42 5.16
N MET A 366 44.71 -9.84 4.06
CA MET A 366 45.88 -10.75 4.09
C MET A 366 47.08 -10.22 4.91
N GLU A 367 47.11 -8.94 5.29
CA GLU A 367 48.12 -8.31 6.16
C GLU A 367 47.74 -8.32 7.65
N GLY A 368 46.76 -9.12 8.09
CA GLY A 368 46.39 -9.27 9.51
C GLY A 368 45.49 -8.15 10.07
N ASN A 369 45.26 -7.09 9.30
CA ASN A 369 44.34 -6.01 9.68
C ASN A 369 42.88 -6.50 9.63
N ILE A 370 42.19 -6.44 10.77
CA ILE A 370 40.74 -6.68 10.88
C ILE A 370 40.01 -5.37 10.64
N ARG A 371 38.99 -5.38 9.77
CA ARG A 371 38.04 -4.26 9.61
C ARG A 371 36.62 -4.72 9.92
N TYR A 372 35.86 -3.82 10.54
CA TYR A 372 34.44 -3.98 10.81
C TYR A 372 33.68 -3.01 9.93
N GLU A 373 32.56 -3.46 9.38
CA GLU A 373 31.61 -2.65 8.64
C GLU A 373 30.22 -2.80 9.23
N LEU A 374 29.45 -1.71 9.14
CA LEU A 374 28.29 -1.53 9.97
C LEU A 374 27.22 -0.73 9.23
N ALA A 375 26.08 -1.38 8.98
CA ALA A 375 24.89 -0.70 8.50
C ALA A 375 23.93 -0.49 9.68
N LEU A 376 23.41 0.73 9.83
CA LEU A 376 22.46 1.10 10.89
C LEU A 376 21.35 1.97 10.31
N TYR A 377 20.10 1.58 10.58
CA TYR A 377 18.91 2.35 10.19
C TYR A 377 18.12 2.74 11.43
N PRO A 378 18.41 3.92 12.00
CA PRO A 378 17.77 4.38 13.22
C PRO A 378 16.45 5.09 12.94
N ILE A 379 16.31 5.72 11.78
CA ILE A 379 15.10 6.45 11.45
C ILE A 379 14.61 6.00 10.09
N ILE A 380 13.42 5.41 10.09
CA ILE A 380 12.62 5.21 8.90
C ILE A 380 11.28 5.86 9.19
N CYS A 381 10.90 6.78 8.32
CA CYS A 381 9.56 7.36 8.31
C CYS A 381 8.73 6.54 7.33
N GLY A 382 7.43 6.50 7.54
CA GLY A 382 6.58 5.89 6.54
C GLY A 382 5.13 6.26 6.63
N GLY A 383 4.32 5.62 5.80
CA GLY A 383 2.90 5.83 5.83
C GLY A 383 2.16 5.08 4.74
N VAL A 384 0.90 5.49 4.59
CA VAL A 384 0.02 5.07 3.51
C VAL A 384 -0.59 6.35 2.96
N GLY A 385 -0.54 6.52 1.64
CA GLY A 385 -1.27 7.56 0.94
C GLY A 385 -2.27 6.91 -0.01
N MET A 386 -3.57 7.12 0.23
CA MET A 386 -4.63 6.64 -0.66
C MET A 386 -5.15 7.75 -1.59
N ASP A 387 -4.26 8.63 -2.03
CA ASP A 387 -4.59 9.62 -3.05
C ASP A 387 -4.80 8.93 -4.40
N MET A 388 -5.97 9.12 -4.96
CA MET A 388 -6.32 8.60 -6.28
C MET A 388 -7.46 9.42 -6.84
N LYS A 389 -7.39 9.68 -8.14
CA LYS A 389 -8.44 10.35 -8.90
C LYS A 389 -8.87 9.46 -10.05
N ILE A 390 -10.15 9.12 -10.09
CA ILE A 390 -10.76 8.37 -11.17
C ILE A 390 -11.39 9.35 -12.15
N SER A 391 -11.17 9.14 -13.44
CA SER A 391 -11.82 9.86 -14.54
C SER A 391 -11.93 8.93 -15.75
N GLU A 392 -12.55 9.39 -16.83
CA GLU A 392 -12.69 8.63 -18.08
C GLU A 392 -11.39 7.96 -18.58
N LYS A 393 -10.22 8.58 -18.39
CA LYS A 393 -8.91 7.99 -18.79
C LYS A 393 -8.58 6.66 -18.09
N ASN A 394 -9.19 6.39 -16.94
CA ASN A 394 -8.97 5.17 -16.17
C ASN A 394 -9.81 4.00 -16.72
N PHE A 395 -10.82 4.28 -17.54
CA PHE A 395 -11.67 3.26 -18.13
C PHE A 395 -11.15 2.86 -19.51
N ILE A 396 -10.87 1.58 -19.69
CA ILE A 396 -10.41 1.00 -20.94
C ILE A 396 -11.55 0.22 -21.59
N ALA A 397 -11.51 0.12 -22.92
CA ALA A 397 -12.42 -0.75 -23.65
C ALA A 397 -12.26 -2.21 -23.16
N PRO A 398 -13.37 -2.96 -23.02
CA PRO A 398 -13.30 -4.35 -22.63
C PRO A 398 -12.48 -5.14 -23.65
N ARG A 399 -11.61 -6.04 -23.18
CA ARG A 399 -10.68 -6.78 -24.05
C ARG A 399 -11.39 -7.71 -25.05
N GLN A 400 -12.62 -8.14 -24.76
CA GLN A 400 -13.51 -8.83 -25.69
C GLN A 400 -14.97 -8.44 -25.44
N THR A 401 -15.66 -7.97 -26.48
CA THR A 401 -17.11 -7.85 -26.52
C THR A 401 -17.70 -9.22 -26.85
N ARG A 402 -18.35 -9.90 -25.89
CA ARG A 402 -19.20 -11.07 -26.20
C ARG A 402 -20.62 -10.83 -25.73
N GLU A 403 -21.54 -11.34 -26.54
CA GLU A 403 -23.01 -11.25 -26.50
C GLU A 403 -23.69 -11.78 -25.20
N ASN A 404 -22.94 -12.08 -24.14
CA ASN A 404 -23.43 -12.45 -22.82
C ASN A 404 -22.67 -11.65 -21.75
N THR A 405 -23.12 -10.41 -21.50
CA THR A 405 -22.53 -9.49 -20.52
C THR A 405 -22.40 -10.18 -19.15
N LEU A 406 -21.29 -9.95 -18.43
CA LEU A 406 -21.09 -10.46 -17.06
C LEU A 406 -22.30 -10.15 -16.18
N ARG A 407 -22.89 -8.98 -16.38
CA ARG A 407 -24.17 -8.57 -15.85
C ARG A 407 -25.27 -9.62 -15.98
N LYS A 408 -25.54 -10.13 -17.19
CA LYS A 408 -26.53 -11.20 -17.40
C LYS A 408 -26.22 -12.45 -16.58
N LYS A 409 -24.95 -12.89 -16.58
CA LYS A 409 -24.52 -14.08 -15.80
C LYS A 409 -24.74 -13.88 -14.29
N VAL A 410 -24.44 -12.69 -13.79
CA VAL A 410 -24.66 -12.30 -12.38
C VAL A 410 -26.15 -12.37 -12.05
N MET A 411 -26.99 -11.82 -12.91
CA MET A 411 -28.44 -11.75 -12.69
C MET A 411 -29.14 -13.10 -12.85
N ASP A 412 -28.79 -13.90 -13.86
CA ASP A 412 -29.36 -15.25 -14.08
C ASP A 412 -29.07 -16.20 -12.91
N LYS A 413 -28.00 -15.96 -12.16
CA LYS A 413 -27.62 -16.74 -10.98
C LYS A 413 -28.14 -16.18 -9.67
N ARG A 414 -28.75 -15.00 -9.65
CA ARG A 414 -29.32 -14.40 -8.44
C ARG A 414 -30.54 -15.23 -7.99
N PRO A 415 -30.51 -15.88 -6.81
CA PRO A 415 -31.60 -16.79 -6.41
C PRO A 415 -32.95 -16.09 -6.21
N ALA A 416 -32.92 -14.89 -5.62
CA ALA A 416 -34.08 -14.05 -5.39
C ALA A 416 -33.68 -12.57 -5.30
N ARG A 417 -34.65 -11.68 -5.50
CA ARG A 417 -34.43 -10.22 -5.41
C ARG A 417 -33.92 -9.75 -4.03
N ASN A 418 -34.22 -10.50 -2.96
CA ASN A 418 -33.77 -10.21 -1.59
C ASN A 418 -32.56 -11.06 -1.14
N SER A 419 -31.90 -11.77 -2.07
CA SER A 419 -30.64 -12.47 -1.80
C SER A 419 -29.55 -11.45 -1.46
N LEU A 420 -28.91 -11.62 -0.29
CA LEU A 420 -27.75 -10.84 0.11
C LEU A 420 -26.56 -11.15 -0.81
N SER A 421 -26.25 -12.44 -0.96
CA SER A 421 -25.12 -12.90 -1.76
C SER A 421 -25.37 -14.26 -2.40
N TRP A 422 -24.64 -14.54 -3.47
CA TRP A 422 -24.64 -15.82 -4.18
C TRP A 422 -23.29 -16.04 -4.88
N THR A 423 -22.98 -17.28 -5.23
CA THR A 423 -21.72 -17.65 -5.88
C THR A 423 -21.87 -17.73 -7.40
N LEU A 424 -20.82 -17.34 -8.12
CA LEU A 424 -20.68 -17.59 -9.56
C LEU A 424 -19.74 -18.78 -9.79
N PRO A 425 -19.87 -19.51 -10.90
CA PRO A 425 -18.89 -20.51 -11.30
C PRO A 425 -17.48 -19.91 -11.44
N ALA A 426 -16.47 -20.75 -11.22
CA ALA A 426 -15.05 -20.36 -11.32
C ALA A 426 -14.68 -19.86 -12.72
N ALA A 427 -15.13 -20.56 -13.77
CA ALA A 427 -15.04 -20.13 -15.16
C ALA A 427 -16.21 -19.18 -15.46
N LEU A 428 -15.87 -17.93 -15.81
CA LEU A 428 -16.85 -16.91 -16.20
C LEU A 428 -16.93 -16.78 -17.71
#